data_AF-A0A1H4GHM3-F1
#
_entry.id   AF-A0A1H4GHM3-F1
#
_cell.length_a   1.000
_cell.length_b   1.000
_cell.length_c   1.000
_cell.angle_alpha   90.00
_cell.angle_beta   90.00
_cell.angle_gamma   90.00
#
_symmetry.space_group_name_H-M   'P 1'
#
loop_
_entity.id
_entity.type
_entity.pdbx_description
1 polymer ?
#
loop_
_entity_poly.entity_id
_entity_poly.type
_entity_poly.pdbx_seq_one_letter_code
_entity_poly.pdbx_strand_id
1 'polypeptide(L)'
;MNERAALRHSLGGYLIVLGLGVAGATATGQAAAGCSMFPGHGVAPPSWTQQEKNPAKPSKRTSIVGMWKVSLVSDGTAYPAIIPAGVPLDFGTAQWHSDGTEFLISGGRAPSTGDVCMGVWEQTGSATYRLKHLALAYASSDSNPPAVPAAFVGPGVLQETVTLSPLGDSYEGTFTIDQYAADGVTLIEHIGGSVTGIRFTVD
;
A
#
# COMPACT_ATOMS: atom_id res chain seq x y z
N MET A 1 -88.33 11.11 28.04
CA MET A 1 -87.89 9.70 27.87
C MET A 1 -87.03 9.69 26.63
N ASN A 2 -85.72 9.97 26.70
CA ASN A 2 -84.64 9.23 27.38
C ASN A 2 -84.44 7.84 26.74
N GLU A 3 -83.25 7.36 26.38
CA GLU A 3 -81.87 7.90 26.32
C GLU A 3 -81.06 6.96 25.36
N ARG A 4 -79.80 7.15 24.93
CA ARG A 4 -78.68 8.00 25.40
C ARG A 4 -77.71 8.35 24.22
N ALA A 5 -76.59 8.98 24.57
CA ALA A 5 -75.32 9.17 23.84
C ALA A 5 -74.69 7.84 23.29
N ALA A 6 -73.68 7.82 22.41
CA ALA A 6 -72.55 8.75 22.18
C ALA A 6 -72.27 9.06 20.67
N LEU A 7 -71.69 10.19 20.19
CA LEU A 7 -70.65 11.12 20.69
C LEU A 7 -69.22 10.52 20.50
N ARG A 8 -68.20 11.09 19.81
CA ARG A 8 -67.97 12.41 19.16
C ARG A 8 -66.71 12.42 18.25
N HIS A 9 -66.66 13.29 17.22
CA HIS A 9 -65.48 13.93 16.53
C HIS A 9 -64.27 13.03 16.10
N SER A 10 -63.27 13.43 15.30
CA SER A 10 -62.92 14.64 14.52
C SER A 10 -62.29 14.15 13.19
N LEU A 11 -62.40 14.76 12.00
CA LEU A 11 -62.07 16.12 11.53
C LEU A 11 -60.57 16.49 11.68
N GLY A 12 -59.89 16.66 10.53
CA GLY A 12 -58.44 16.95 10.41
C GLY A 12 -57.60 15.70 10.06
N GLY A 13 -56.66 15.74 9.11
CA GLY A 13 -56.25 16.82 8.21
C GLY A 13 -55.30 16.34 7.10
N TYR A 14 -54.94 17.23 6.18
CA TYR A 14 -53.96 16.97 5.11
C TYR A 14 -52.56 16.66 5.67
N LEU A 15 -51.86 15.69 5.09
CA LEU A 15 -50.47 15.85 4.62
C LEU A 15 -50.00 14.62 3.82
N ILE A 16 -49.75 14.82 2.52
CA ILE A 16 -49.05 13.82 1.69
C ILE A 16 -47.56 13.94 1.99
N VAL A 17 -47.01 13.01 2.77
CA VAL A 17 -45.56 12.87 2.93
C VAL A 17 -45.07 11.86 1.90
N LEU A 18 -44.72 12.35 0.71
CA LEU A 18 -43.88 11.63 -0.24
C LEU A 18 -42.48 11.53 0.36
N GLY A 19 -42.28 10.50 1.19
CA GLY A 19 -40.99 10.19 1.77
C GLY A 19 -40.02 9.75 0.67
N LEU A 20 -39.24 10.69 0.14
CA LEU A 20 -38.04 10.36 -0.61
C LEU A 20 -37.09 9.64 0.35
N GLY A 21 -37.16 8.31 0.32
CA GLY A 21 -36.15 7.43 0.89
C GLY A 21 -34.85 7.58 0.10
N VAL A 22 -34.12 8.68 0.35
CA VAL A 22 -32.71 8.79 -0.01
C VAL A 22 -31.97 7.78 0.87
N ALA A 23 -31.98 6.53 0.43
CA ALA A 23 -31.06 5.52 0.88
C ALA A 23 -29.67 6.00 0.47
N GLY A 24 -29.05 6.79 1.36
CA GLY A 24 -27.73 7.33 1.14
C GLY A 24 -26.78 6.17 0.89
N ALA A 25 -26.30 6.06 -0.34
CA ALA A 25 -25.24 5.12 -0.66
C ALA A 25 -24.04 5.50 0.20
N THR A 26 -23.82 4.77 1.29
CA THR A 26 -22.60 4.87 2.08
C THR A 26 -21.47 4.47 1.15
N ALA A 27 -20.82 5.47 0.56
CA ALA A 27 -19.57 5.29 -0.13
C ALA A 27 -18.56 4.81 0.91
N THR A 28 -18.48 3.50 1.06
CA THR A 28 -17.40 2.83 1.77
C THR A 28 -16.14 3.10 0.96
N GLY A 29 -15.52 4.26 1.20
CA GLY A 29 -14.21 4.59 0.66
C GLY A 29 -13.27 3.48 1.09
N GLN A 30 -12.92 2.60 0.16
CA GLN A 30 -12.02 1.49 0.41
C GLN A 30 -10.63 2.10 0.63
N ALA A 31 -10.30 2.29 1.90
CA ALA A 31 -8.98 2.68 2.34
C ALA A 31 -8.00 1.57 1.94
N ALA A 32 -7.27 1.78 0.84
CA ALA A 32 -6.26 0.83 0.39
C ALA A 32 -5.12 0.70 1.40
N ALA A 33 -4.70 -0.54 1.62
CA ALA A 33 -3.96 -0.94 2.79
C ALA A 33 -2.43 -0.92 2.56
N GLY A 34 -1.86 0.28 2.56
CA GLY A 34 -0.40 0.48 2.54
C GLY A 34 0.19 0.27 1.15
N CYS A 35 1.44 -0.20 1.07
CA CYS A 35 2.15 -0.49 -0.19
C CYS A 35 1.43 -1.53 -1.06
N SER A 36 0.50 -2.27 -0.47
CA SER A 36 -0.34 -3.29 -1.10
C SER A 36 -1.73 -2.76 -1.48
N MET A 37 -2.17 -3.13 -2.68
CA MET A 37 -3.57 -3.32 -3.06
C MET A 37 -4.51 -2.09 -3.04
N PHE A 38 -4.43 -1.26 -4.08
CA PHE A 38 -5.61 -0.63 -4.69
C PHE A 38 -6.07 -1.49 -5.89
N PRO A 39 -7.39 -1.68 -6.14
CA PRO A 39 -7.87 -2.21 -7.42
C PRO A 39 -7.61 -1.24 -8.59
N GLY A 40 -6.40 -1.32 -9.16
CA GLY A 40 -5.94 -0.48 -10.26
C GLY A 40 -4.48 -0.80 -10.62
N HIS A 41 -4.25 -1.93 -11.29
CA HIS A 41 -2.93 -2.55 -11.38
C HIS A 41 -1.84 -1.70 -12.06
N GLY A 42 -0.95 -1.12 -11.24
CA GLY A 42 0.43 -0.89 -11.65
C GLY A 42 1.16 -2.24 -11.71
N VAL A 43 1.13 -2.91 -12.86
CA VAL A 43 2.00 -4.09 -13.08
C VAL A 43 3.37 -3.60 -13.52
N ALA A 44 4.44 -4.07 -12.86
CA ALA A 44 5.81 -3.80 -13.28
C ALA A 44 5.98 -4.14 -14.77
N PRO A 45 6.55 -3.26 -15.61
CA PRO A 45 6.76 -3.58 -17.02
C PRO A 45 7.64 -4.84 -17.14
N PRO A 46 7.47 -5.71 -18.15
CA PRO A 46 8.19 -6.99 -18.23
C PRO A 46 9.73 -6.92 -18.27
N SER A 47 10.30 -5.71 -18.38
CA SER A 47 11.73 -5.40 -18.30
C SER A 47 12.20 -4.80 -16.97
N TRP A 48 11.32 -4.58 -15.98
CA TRP A 48 11.65 -3.86 -14.74
C TRP A 48 12.78 -4.54 -13.94
N THR A 49 12.60 -5.84 -13.68
CA THR A 49 13.55 -6.72 -13.00
C THR A 49 14.57 -7.37 -13.95
N GLN A 50 14.58 -7.02 -15.24
CA GLN A 50 15.66 -7.47 -16.12
C GLN A 50 16.95 -6.73 -15.75
N GLN A 51 18.00 -7.52 -15.50
CA GLN A 51 19.36 -7.00 -15.43
C GLN A 51 19.72 -6.37 -16.78
N GLU A 52 20.32 -5.18 -16.73
CA GLU A 52 20.58 -4.42 -17.96
C GLU A 52 21.73 -5.06 -18.76
N LYS A 53 21.68 -4.97 -20.09
CA LYS A 53 22.55 -5.77 -20.97
C LYS A 53 24.05 -5.47 -20.82
N ASN A 54 24.38 -4.29 -20.28
CA ASN A 54 25.67 -4.04 -19.66
C ASN A 54 25.52 -4.36 -18.16
N PRO A 55 26.05 -5.48 -17.64
CA PRO A 55 26.14 -5.66 -16.20
C PRO A 55 27.02 -4.53 -15.63
N ALA A 56 26.48 -3.80 -14.67
CA ALA A 56 27.14 -2.66 -14.05
C ALA A 56 28.57 -3.03 -13.61
N LYS A 57 29.54 -2.15 -13.90
CA LYS A 57 30.95 -2.40 -13.54
C LYS A 57 31.05 -2.73 -12.05
N PRO A 58 31.72 -3.83 -11.65
CA PRO A 58 31.76 -4.28 -10.26
C PRO A 58 32.08 -3.14 -9.30
N SER A 59 31.16 -2.87 -8.38
CA SER A 59 31.30 -1.76 -7.43
C SER A 59 32.59 -1.95 -6.62
N LYS A 60 33.40 -0.90 -6.46
CA LYS A 60 34.72 -1.02 -5.80
C LYS A 60 34.67 -1.45 -4.33
N ARG A 61 33.47 -1.49 -3.74
CA ARG A 61 33.12 -2.21 -2.50
C ARG A 61 31.67 -2.70 -2.63
N THR A 62 31.46 -4.01 -2.60
CA THR A 62 30.13 -4.64 -2.50
C THR A 62 29.39 -4.08 -1.28
N SER A 63 28.30 -3.34 -1.51
CA SER A 63 27.54 -2.64 -0.47
C SER A 63 26.10 -2.39 -0.95
N ILE A 64 25.12 -2.48 -0.05
CA ILE A 64 23.70 -2.23 -0.38
C ILE A 64 23.42 -0.76 -0.76
N VAL A 65 24.29 0.16 -0.35
CA VAL A 65 24.16 1.60 -0.62
C VAL A 65 24.07 1.88 -2.13
N GLY A 66 23.13 2.73 -2.53
CA GLY A 66 22.86 3.09 -3.92
C GLY A 66 21.38 3.07 -4.28
N MET A 67 21.08 3.18 -5.57
CA MET A 67 19.72 3.17 -6.12
C MET A 67 19.40 1.81 -6.76
N TRP A 68 18.14 1.39 -6.67
CA TRP A 68 17.67 0.04 -7.03
C TRP A 68 16.30 0.09 -7.70
N LYS A 69 16.09 -0.75 -8.71
CA LYS A 69 14.76 -1.14 -9.22
C LYS A 69 14.29 -2.34 -8.40
N VAL A 70 13.23 -2.17 -7.61
CA VAL A 70 12.72 -3.22 -6.72
C VAL A 70 11.40 -3.81 -7.23
N SER A 71 11.12 -5.05 -6.84
CA SER A 71 9.86 -5.76 -7.12
C SER A 71 9.51 -6.66 -5.94
N LEU A 72 8.29 -6.54 -5.44
CA LEU A 72 7.71 -7.27 -4.32
C LEU A 72 6.62 -8.22 -4.85
N VAL A 73 6.71 -9.51 -4.51
CA VAL A 73 5.82 -10.56 -5.01
C VAL A 73 5.28 -11.38 -3.84
N SER A 74 3.97 -11.66 -3.82
CA SER A 74 3.36 -12.44 -2.73
C SER A 74 3.87 -13.88 -2.70
N ASP A 75 4.10 -14.42 -1.51
CA ASP A 75 4.40 -15.85 -1.29
C ASP A 75 3.14 -16.71 -1.03
N GLY A 76 1.96 -16.08 -1.00
CA GLY A 76 0.68 -16.70 -0.64
C GLY A 76 0.23 -16.45 0.81
N THR A 77 1.10 -15.88 1.64
CA THR A 77 0.76 -15.47 3.02
C THR A 77 0.02 -14.13 2.99
N ALA A 78 -1.28 -14.15 3.23
CA ALA A 78 -2.08 -12.95 3.40
C ALA A 78 -3.22 -13.18 4.40
N TYR A 79 -3.58 -12.14 5.16
CA TYR A 79 -4.74 -12.11 6.04
C TYR A 79 -5.20 -10.67 6.28
N PRO A 80 -6.51 -10.33 6.26
CA PRO A 80 -7.65 -11.22 6.02
C PRO A 80 -7.95 -11.45 4.52
N ALA A 81 -7.29 -10.74 3.61
CA ALA A 81 -7.38 -11.00 2.18
C ALA A 81 -6.69 -12.32 1.81
N ILE A 82 -7.08 -12.89 0.65
CA ILE A 82 -6.39 -14.02 0.03
C ILE A 82 -5.66 -13.48 -1.20
N ILE A 83 -4.34 -13.40 -1.12
CA ILE A 83 -3.47 -13.01 -2.24
C ILE A 83 -2.69 -14.27 -2.68
N PRO A 84 -2.89 -14.78 -3.90
CA PRO A 84 -2.16 -15.94 -4.39
C PRO A 84 -0.64 -15.70 -4.51
N ALA A 85 0.14 -16.76 -4.25
CA ALA A 85 1.58 -16.75 -4.49
C ALA A 85 1.91 -16.39 -5.96
N GLY A 86 2.97 -15.61 -6.16
CA GLY A 86 3.39 -15.13 -7.49
C GLY A 86 2.67 -13.89 -8.00
N VAL A 87 1.68 -13.36 -7.27
CA VAL A 87 1.05 -12.06 -7.59
C VAL A 87 2.02 -10.91 -7.28
N PRO A 88 2.34 -10.02 -8.24
CA PRO A 88 3.07 -8.79 -7.97
C PRO A 88 2.26 -7.89 -7.02
N LEU A 89 2.90 -7.43 -5.95
CA LEU A 89 2.30 -6.57 -4.93
C LEU A 89 2.68 -5.11 -5.14
N ASP A 90 3.98 -4.85 -5.37
CA ASP A 90 4.50 -3.53 -5.71
C ASP A 90 5.80 -3.65 -6.54
N PHE A 91 6.19 -2.56 -7.19
CA PHE A 91 7.47 -2.37 -7.86
C PHE A 91 7.85 -0.90 -7.75
N GLY A 92 9.13 -0.57 -7.61
CA GLY A 92 9.50 0.82 -7.33
C GLY A 92 10.98 1.12 -7.44
N THR A 93 11.36 2.37 -7.20
CA THR A 93 12.77 2.75 -7.05
C THR A 93 13.09 2.99 -5.59
N ALA A 94 14.00 2.19 -5.04
CA ALA A 94 14.52 2.33 -3.68
C ALA A 94 15.92 2.96 -3.69
N GLN A 95 16.23 3.76 -2.66
CA GLN A 95 17.56 4.32 -2.44
C GLN A 95 18.01 4.08 -1.01
N TRP A 96 19.10 3.32 -0.87
CA TRP A 96 19.72 2.96 0.40
C TRP A 96 20.91 3.89 0.66
N HIS A 97 20.87 4.65 1.76
CA HIS A 97 21.87 5.65 2.10
C HIS A 97 22.89 5.13 3.11
N SER A 98 24.13 5.64 3.07
CA SER A 98 25.23 5.17 3.92
C SER A 98 25.14 5.58 5.40
N ASP A 99 24.12 6.35 5.77
CA ASP A 99 23.79 6.71 7.16
C ASP A 99 22.79 5.75 7.82
N GLY A 100 22.33 4.73 7.09
CA GLY A 100 21.31 3.78 7.55
C GLY A 100 19.87 4.18 7.21
N THR A 101 19.64 5.23 6.41
CA THR A 101 18.31 5.59 5.92
C THR A 101 17.97 4.96 4.56
N GLU A 102 16.68 4.82 4.27
CA GLU A 102 16.12 4.26 3.04
C GLU A 102 14.96 5.14 2.53
N PHE A 103 14.74 5.14 1.22
CA PHE A 103 13.67 5.89 0.56
C PHE A 103 13.16 5.14 -0.66
N LEU A 104 11.84 4.93 -0.75
CA LEU A 104 11.20 4.23 -1.86
C LEU A 104 10.11 5.08 -2.50
N ILE A 105 10.04 5.03 -3.83
CA ILE A 105 8.88 5.47 -4.61
C ILE A 105 8.18 4.22 -5.15
N SER A 106 6.95 4.02 -4.73
CA SER A 106 6.07 2.93 -5.18
C SER A 106 5.48 3.24 -6.55
N GLY A 107 5.74 2.37 -7.53
CA GLY A 107 5.14 2.40 -8.87
C GLY A 107 3.80 1.66 -8.94
N GLY A 108 3.48 0.82 -7.94
CA GLY A 108 2.16 0.21 -7.79
C GLY A 108 1.09 1.15 -7.24
N ARG A 109 1.48 2.30 -6.66
CA ARG A 109 0.58 3.31 -6.07
C ARG A 109 0.46 4.56 -6.92
N ALA A 110 -0.69 5.23 -6.83
CA ALA A 110 -0.85 6.59 -7.32
C ALA A 110 -0.24 7.58 -6.31
N PRO A 111 0.48 8.64 -6.74
CA PRO A 111 1.10 9.58 -5.79
C PRO A 111 0.11 10.23 -4.81
N SER A 112 -1.13 10.47 -5.26
CA SER A 112 -2.21 11.01 -4.43
C SER A 112 -2.71 10.07 -3.32
N THR A 113 -2.29 8.81 -3.31
CA THR A 113 -2.56 7.84 -2.22
C THR A 113 -1.33 7.58 -1.33
N GLY A 114 -0.16 8.13 -1.68
CA GLY A 114 1.11 8.03 -0.94
C GLY A 114 2.11 7.05 -1.58
N ASP A 115 2.64 7.36 -2.75
CA ASP A 115 3.70 6.57 -3.40
C ASP A 115 5.05 6.61 -2.65
N VAL A 116 5.35 7.73 -2.00
CA VAL A 116 6.58 7.98 -1.24
C VAL A 116 6.58 7.30 0.13
N CYS A 117 7.64 6.53 0.40
CA CYS A 117 7.86 5.80 1.65
C CYS A 117 9.29 6.05 2.18
N MET A 118 9.47 5.98 3.51
CA MET A 118 10.74 6.26 4.21
C MET A 118 11.14 5.07 5.09
N GLY A 119 12.42 4.72 5.15
CA GLY A 119 12.90 3.59 5.96
C GLY A 119 14.24 3.81 6.66
N VAL A 120 14.59 2.81 7.48
CA VAL A 120 15.89 2.67 8.14
C VAL A 120 16.38 1.22 8.06
N TRP A 121 17.68 1.03 7.83
CA TRP A 121 18.28 -0.28 7.61
C TRP A 121 19.55 -0.51 8.43
N GLU A 122 19.83 -1.78 8.73
CA GLU A 122 21.04 -2.24 9.40
C GLU A 122 21.69 -3.42 8.64
N GLN A 123 23.01 -3.54 8.70
CA GLN A 123 23.73 -4.72 8.20
C GLN A 123 23.86 -5.76 9.32
N THR A 124 23.23 -6.92 9.15
CA THR A 124 23.17 -7.99 10.16
C THR A 124 24.07 -9.19 9.85
N GLY A 125 24.57 -9.29 8.61
CA GLY A 125 25.52 -10.31 8.17
C GLY A 125 26.48 -9.77 7.11
N SER A 126 27.45 -10.58 6.67
CA SER A 126 28.48 -10.17 5.71
C SER A 126 27.94 -9.60 4.39
N ALA A 127 26.78 -10.08 3.95
CA ALA A 127 26.00 -9.54 2.83
C ALA A 127 24.49 -9.43 3.13
N THR A 128 24.10 -9.56 4.40
CA THR A 128 22.69 -9.61 4.83
C THR A 128 22.30 -8.33 5.55
N TYR A 129 21.14 -7.80 5.20
CA TYR A 129 20.61 -6.52 5.66
C TYR A 129 19.17 -6.68 6.12
N ARG A 130 18.75 -5.85 7.07
CA ARG A 130 17.34 -5.71 7.48
C ARG A 130 16.90 -4.28 7.26
N LEU A 131 15.70 -4.11 6.72
CA LEU A 131 15.05 -2.82 6.47
C LEU A 131 13.73 -2.78 7.24
N LYS A 132 13.47 -1.67 7.93
CA LYS A 132 12.13 -1.27 8.36
C LYS A 132 11.75 0.01 7.63
N HIS A 133 10.66 -0.05 6.89
CA HIS A 133 10.18 0.98 6.00
C HIS A 133 8.73 1.31 6.36
N LEU A 134 8.38 2.59 6.23
CA LEU A 134 7.09 3.15 6.63
C LEU A 134 6.46 3.87 5.43
N ALA A 135 5.28 3.39 5.07
CA ALA A 135 4.39 4.00 4.09
C ALA A 135 3.25 4.75 4.80
N LEU A 136 2.83 5.87 4.24
CA LEU A 136 1.69 6.64 4.74
C LEU A 136 0.55 6.54 3.72
N ALA A 137 -0.48 5.74 4.02
CA ALA A 137 -1.60 5.55 3.11
C ALA A 137 -2.62 6.68 3.23
N TYR A 138 -3.07 7.18 2.08
CA TYR A 138 -4.14 8.16 1.96
C TYR A 138 -5.26 7.64 1.05
N ALA A 139 -6.51 7.90 1.42
CA ALA A 139 -7.66 7.82 0.52
C ALA A 139 -7.82 9.16 -0.20
N SER A 140 -7.88 9.15 -1.52
CA SER A 140 -7.99 10.32 -2.39
C SER A 140 -8.79 9.95 -3.65
N SER A 141 -9.41 10.94 -4.30
CA SER A 141 -10.01 10.78 -5.64
C SER A 141 -9.70 11.95 -6.58
N ASP A 142 -8.49 12.52 -6.45
CA ASP A 142 -8.00 13.62 -7.31
C ASP A 142 -8.16 13.37 -8.82
N SER A 143 -8.10 12.11 -9.24
CA SER A 143 -8.25 11.64 -10.62
C SER A 143 -9.71 11.42 -11.09
N ASN A 144 -10.71 11.42 -10.19
CA ASN A 144 -12.11 11.13 -10.53
C ASN A 144 -13.09 12.11 -9.86
N PRO A 145 -13.92 12.86 -10.62
CA PRO A 145 -14.84 13.83 -10.04
C PRO A 145 -16.02 13.16 -9.29
N PRO A 146 -16.44 13.68 -8.12
CA PRO A 146 -15.87 14.82 -7.40
C PRO A 146 -14.53 14.46 -6.73
N ALA A 147 -13.54 15.34 -6.85
CA ALA A 147 -12.25 15.16 -6.22
C ALA A 147 -12.37 15.28 -4.69
N VAL A 148 -12.08 14.20 -3.98
CA VAL A 148 -12.01 14.14 -2.52
C VAL A 148 -10.56 14.42 -2.08
N PRO A 149 -10.31 15.41 -1.19
CA PRO A 149 -8.97 15.68 -0.66
C PRO A 149 -8.37 14.46 0.04
N ALA A 150 -7.05 14.29 -0.08
CA ALA A 150 -6.32 13.18 0.51
C ALA A 150 -6.50 13.13 2.05
N ALA A 151 -7.10 12.04 2.54
CA ALA A 151 -7.29 11.77 3.96
C ALA A 151 -6.42 10.59 4.39
N PHE A 152 -5.61 10.76 5.45
CA PHE A 152 -4.76 9.70 5.97
C PHE A 152 -5.60 8.54 6.54
N VAL A 153 -5.30 7.31 6.13
CA VAL A 153 -6.06 6.11 6.54
C VAL A 153 -5.28 5.14 7.44
N GLY A 154 -3.96 5.32 7.55
CA GLY A 154 -3.10 4.57 8.47
C GLY A 154 -1.71 4.25 7.91
N PRO A 155 -0.74 3.87 8.76
CA PRO A 155 0.60 3.51 8.34
C PRO A 155 0.68 2.06 7.83
N GLY A 156 1.45 1.86 6.77
CA GLY A 156 1.91 0.53 6.34
C GLY A 156 3.36 0.33 6.78
N VAL A 157 3.65 -0.77 7.47
CA VAL A 157 5.00 -1.11 7.95
C VAL A 157 5.54 -2.28 7.13
N LEU A 158 6.47 -1.97 6.23
CA LEU A 158 7.24 -2.96 5.48
C LEU A 158 8.47 -3.36 6.31
N GLN A 159 8.73 -4.65 6.41
CA GLN A 159 9.92 -5.20 7.06
C GLN A 159 10.58 -6.19 6.11
N GLU A 160 11.78 -5.89 5.63
CA GLU A 160 12.54 -6.77 4.73
C GLU A 160 13.73 -7.42 5.42
N THR A 161 14.15 -8.59 4.94
CA THR A 161 15.47 -9.16 5.19
C THR A 161 16.05 -9.65 3.87
N VAL A 162 17.13 -9.00 3.41
CA VAL A 162 17.68 -9.16 2.06
C VAL A 162 19.15 -9.57 2.11
N THR A 163 19.57 -10.34 1.10
CA THR A 163 20.97 -10.71 0.87
C THR A 163 21.45 -10.15 -0.46
N LEU A 164 22.53 -9.40 -0.41
CA LEU A 164 23.20 -8.75 -1.53
C LEU A 164 24.07 -9.76 -2.30
N SER A 165 24.08 -9.67 -3.63
CA SER A 165 24.93 -10.52 -4.48
C SER A 165 26.43 -10.26 -4.21
N PRO A 166 27.33 -11.23 -4.46
CA PRO A 166 28.78 -11.00 -4.31
C PRO A 166 29.32 -9.86 -5.19
N LEU A 167 28.71 -9.62 -6.35
CA LEU A 167 29.04 -8.52 -7.28
C LEU A 167 28.47 -7.17 -6.81
N GLY A 168 27.45 -7.21 -5.94
CA GLY A 168 26.72 -6.05 -5.44
C GLY A 168 25.75 -5.45 -6.45
N ASP A 169 25.34 -6.19 -7.48
CA ASP A 169 24.50 -5.77 -8.61
C ASP A 169 23.01 -6.17 -8.45
N SER A 170 22.70 -7.17 -7.62
CA SER A 170 21.34 -7.55 -7.23
C SER A 170 21.24 -7.84 -5.73
N TYR A 171 20.02 -7.85 -5.20
CA TYR A 171 19.69 -8.44 -3.90
C TYR A 171 18.38 -9.22 -3.98
N GLU A 172 18.25 -10.23 -3.12
CA GLU A 172 17.05 -11.06 -2.99
C GLU A 172 16.73 -11.28 -1.51
N GLY A 173 15.45 -11.42 -1.15
CA GLY A 173 15.04 -11.57 0.23
C GLY A 173 13.56 -11.84 0.44
N THR A 174 13.12 -11.78 1.69
CA THR A 174 11.71 -11.84 2.08
C THR A 174 11.28 -10.54 2.73
N PHE A 175 9.97 -10.27 2.71
CA PHE A 175 9.37 -9.14 3.41
C PHE A 175 8.03 -9.52 4.07
N THR A 176 7.60 -8.67 5.00
CA THR A 176 6.20 -8.59 5.46
C THR A 176 5.70 -7.14 5.38
N ILE A 177 4.44 -6.95 4.98
CA ILE A 177 3.70 -5.68 5.11
C ILE A 177 2.65 -5.87 6.22
N ASP A 178 2.68 -5.00 7.22
CA ASP A 178 1.61 -4.84 8.21
C ASP A 178 0.92 -3.48 7.99
N GLN A 179 -0.34 -3.45 7.52
CA GLN A 179 -1.14 -2.22 7.48
C GLN A 179 -1.92 -2.05 8.78
N TYR A 180 -1.81 -0.87 9.38
CA TYR A 180 -2.64 -0.46 10.51
C TYR A 180 -3.72 0.55 10.08
N ALA A 181 -4.78 0.68 10.89
CA ALA A 181 -5.73 1.78 10.76
C ALA A 181 -5.10 3.13 11.14
N ALA A 182 -5.86 4.22 10.99
CA ALA A 182 -5.45 5.56 11.37
C ALA A 182 -5.15 5.74 12.87
N ASP A 183 -5.48 4.74 13.71
CA ASP A 183 -5.08 4.67 15.13
C ASP A 183 -3.62 4.20 15.34
N GLY A 184 -2.98 3.65 14.31
CA GLY A 184 -1.62 3.10 14.36
C GLY A 184 -1.47 1.80 15.18
N VAL A 185 -2.57 1.13 15.54
CA VAL A 185 -2.58 -0.04 16.43
C VAL A 185 -3.47 -1.18 15.90
N THR A 186 -4.62 -0.88 15.30
CA THR A 186 -5.51 -1.89 14.73
C THR A 186 -4.95 -2.40 13.41
N LEU A 187 -4.39 -3.61 13.41
CA LEU A 187 -3.95 -4.30 12.19
C LEU A 187 -5.16 -4.56 11.28
N ILE A 188 -5.12 -4.04 10.05
CA ILE A 188 -6.13 -4.25 9.00
C ILE A 188 -5.72 -5.42 8.12
N GLU A 189 -4.45 -5.50 7.74
CA GLU A 189 -3.94 -6.48 6.78
C GLU A 189 -2.47 -6.84 7.08
N HIS A 190 -2.13 -8.11 6.88
CA HIS A 190 -0.79 -8.65 6.92
C HIS A 190 -0.52 -9.44 5.64
N ILE A 191 0.61 -9.18 4.98
CA ILE A 191 1.03 -9.86 3.74
C ILE A 191 2.51 -10.25 3.82
N GLY A 192 2.83 -11.48 3.42
CA GLY A 192 4.20 -11.98 3.21
C GLY A 192 4.57 -12.07 1.73
N GLY A 193 5.87 -12.02 1.43
CA GLY A 193 6.37 -12.16 0.08
C GLY A 193 7.89 -12.18 -0.07
N SER A 194 8.32 -12.29 -1.32
CA SER A 194 9.73 -12.14 -1.73
C SER A 194 9.98 -10.78 -2.36
N VAL A 195 11.12 -10.19 -2.01
CA VAL A 195 11.62 -8.94 -2.60
C VAL A 195 12.86 -9.23 -3.44
N THR A 196 12.92 -8.58 -4.60
CA THR A 196 14.10 -8.57 -5.47
C THR A 196 14.49 -7.13 -5.78
N GLY A 197 15.79 -6.85 -5.82
CA GLY A 197 16.35 -5.55 -6.20
C GLY A 197 17.44 -5.72 -7.26
N ILE A 198 17.35 -4.97 -8.36
CA ILE A 198 18.40 -4.86 -9.37
C ILE A 198 18.99 -3.45 -9.29
N ARG A 199 20.32 -3.32 -9.21
CA ARG A 199 20.96 -2.02 -9.07
C ARG A 199 20.66 -1.15 -10.28
N PHE A 200 20.28 0.10 -10.03
CA PHE A 200 20.15 1.12 -11.06
C PHE A 200 21.45 1.94 -11.12
N THR A 201 22.03 2.08 -12.31
CA THR A 201 23.28 2.82 -12.55
C THR A 201 23.09 3.88 -13.63
N VAL A 202 24.18 4.45 -14.14
CA VAL A 202 24.18 5.64 -15.02
C VAL A 202 24.70 5.29 -16.43
N ASP A 203 25.05 4.02 -16.67
CA ASP A 203 25.86 3.50 -17.78
C ASP A 203 25.22 2.33 -18.57
#